data_AF-A0A138AU08-F1
#
_entry.id   AF-A0A138AU08-F1
#
_cell.length_a   1.000
_cell.length_b   1.000
_cell.length_c   1.000
_cell.angle_alpha   90.00
_cell.angle_beta   90.00
_cell.angle_gamma   90.00
#
_symmetry.space_group_name_H-M   'P 1'
#
loop_
_entity.id
_entity.type
_entity.pdbx_description
1 polymer ?
#
loop_
_entity_poly.entity_id
_entity_poly.type
_entity_poly.pdbx_seq_one_letter_code
_entity_poly.pdbx_strand_id
1 'polypeptide(L)'
;MTCKANPTAYDVMCRTATGPTIATEGATIKLRAGDVVRFPRSGEDRVCAIGGFLRDSSGQVWAVSGAECAVSTGGVVRTADGYKVGTVEKVVRASTTADAFIPLVKLDPAVKGSQEARSIAAPSSGAVTALTPHGSVQWAGISANALTWRGPGAAPKLVAGDAGSPVTQNGALVGLIAQQSNVTDSGQMQQVLAALGSGAQLAT
;
A
#
# COMPACT_ATOMS: atom_id res chain seq x y z
N MET A 1 11.32 18.00 -8.60
CA MET A 1 10.03 17.33 -8.39
C MET A 1 9.18 18.24 -7.50
N THR A 2 8.03 18.72 -7.96
CA THR A 2 7.16 19.59 -7.13
C THR A 2 5.98 18.76 -6.66
N CYS A 3 6.02 18.36 -5.39
CA CYS A 3 4.92 17.69 -4.71
C CYS A 3 4.33 18.65 -3.68
N LYS A 4 3.02 18.60 -3.49
CA LYS A 4 2.30 19.37 -2.49
C LYS A 4 1.65 18.39 -1.53
N ALA A 5 2.04 18.48 -0.26
CA ALA A 5 1.33 17.80 0.80
C ALA A 5 0.04 18.59 1.10
N ASN A 6 -1.09 17.88 1.12
CA ASN A 6 -2.33 18.33 1.74
C ASN A 6 -2.41 17.66 3.13
N PRO A 7 -1.92 18.31 4.19
CA PRO A 7 -1.84 17.72 5.53
C PRO A 7 -3.22 17.43 6.12
N THR A 8 -4.27 18.14 5.69
CA THR A 8 -5.65 17.89 6.16
C THR A 8 -6.29 16.66 5.53
N ALA A 9 -5.88 16.28 4.31
CA ALA A 9 -6.31 15.05 3.64
C ALA A 9 -5.32 13.89 3.81
N TYR A 10 -4.21 14.10 4.52
CA TYR A 10 -3.10 13.15 4.65
C TYR A 10 -2.56 12.67 3.28
N ASP A 11 -2.64 13.57 2.29
CA ASP A 11 -2.34 13.28 0.89
C ASP A 11 -1.10 14.03 0.40
N VAL A 12 -0.31 13.38 -0.44
CA VAL A 12 0.71 14.05 -1.24
C VAL A 12 0.34 13.89 -2.70
N MET A 13 0.19 15.03 -3.37
CA MET A 13 -0.02 15.09 -4.80
C MET A 13 1.25 15.61 -5.48
N CYS A 14 1.73 14.89 -6.48
CA CYS A 14 2.87 15.29 -7.29
C CYS A 14 2.41 15.51 -8.72
N ARG A 15 2.95 16.51 -9.41
CA ARG A 15 2.74 16.65 -10.86
C ARG A 15 3.07 15.34 -11.57
N THR A 16 2.18 14.83 -12.43
CA THR A 16 2.29 13.49 -13.03
C THR A 16 3.69 13.18 -13.54
N ALA A 17 4.21 12.01 -13.14
CA ALA A 17 5.50 11.55 -13.62
C ALA A 17 5.39 11.15 -15.09
N THR A 18 6.07 11.89 -15.96
CA THR A 18 6.47 11.42 -17.30
C THR A 18 7.88 10.85 -17.19
N GLY A 19 8.04 9.77 -16.42
CA GLY A 19 9.31 9.07 -16.30
C GLY A 19 9.53 8.09 -17.47
N PRO A 20 10.77 7.65 -17.70
CA PRO A 20 11.08 6.69 -18.74
C PRO A 20 10.33 5.37 -18.54
N THR A 21 9.77 4.83 -19.63
CA THR A 21 9.54 3.39 -19.74
C THR A 21 10.90 2.72 -19.61
N ILE A 22 11.03 1.67 -18.78
CA ILE A 22 12.28 0.99 -18.41
C ILE A 22 13.36 1.13 -19.51
N ALA A 23 14.44 1.86 -19.19
CA ALA A 23 15.38 2.38 -20.19
C ALA A 23 16.30 1.32 -20.82
N THR A 24 16.25 0.06 -20.38
CA THR A 24 17.04 -1.04 -20.91
C THR A 24 16.31 -2.36 -20.77
N GLU A 25 16.17 -3.08 -21.89
CA GLU A 25 15.70 -4.47 -21.93
C GLU A 25 16.55 -5.31 -20.97
N GLY A 26 15.92 -5.95 -19.97
CA GLY A 26 16.60 -6.74 -18.93
C GLY A 26 16.83 -6.04 -17.58
N ALA A 27 16.60 -4.73 -17.45
CA ALA A 27 16.65 -4.05 -16.16
C ALA A 27 15.46 -4.46 -15.26
N THR A 28 15.76 -4.83 -14.01
CA THR A 28 14.75 -5.23 -13.02
C THR A 28 14.48 -4.10 -12.04
N ILE A 29 13.20 -3.74 -11.85
CA ILE A 29 12.79 -2.81 -10.79
C ILE A 29 12.54 -3.63 -9.52
N LYS A 30 13.22 -3.28 -8.42
CA LYS A 30 13.00 -3.92 -7.12
C LYS A 30 12.12 -3.02 -6.27
N LEU A 31 11.04 -3.58 -5.74
CA LEU A 31 10.16 -2.92 -4.78
C LEU A 31 10.07 -3.73 -3.50
N ARG A 32 9.88 -3.02 -2.39
CA ARG A 32 9.62 -3.57 -1.07
C ARG A 32 8.28 -3.09 -0.56
N ALA A 33 7.65 -3.87 0.31
CA ALA A 33 6.53 -3.37 1.10
C ALA A 33 7.03 -2.19 1.95
N GLY A 34 6.30 -1.07 1.90
CA GLY A 34 6.70 0.23 2.45
C GLY A 34 7.30 1.19 1.41
N ASP A 35 7.69 0.74 0.22
CA ASP A 35 8.25 1.61 -0.82
C ASP A 35 7.20 2.55 -1.42
N VAL A 36 7.67 3.74 -1.81
CA VAL A 36 6.85 4.79 -2.42
C VAL A 36 6.51 4.49 -3.86
N VAL A 37 5.23 4.63 -4.20
CA VAL A 37 4.70 4.60 -5.57
C VAL A 37 3.71 5.75 -5.80
N ARG A 38 3.40 5.95 -7.08
CA ARG A 38 2.60 7.05 -7.59
C ARG A 38 1.41 6.50 -8.35
N PHE A 39 0.22 6.83 -7.89
CA PHE A 39 -1.05 6.48 -8.52
C PHE A 39 -1.59 7.69 -9.28
N PRO A 40 -1.94 7.56 -10.56
CA PRO A 40 -2.40 8.70 -11.35
C PRO A 40 -3.81 9.13 -10.92
N ARG A 41 -4.02 10.46 -10.84
CA ARG A 41 -5.28 11.12 -10.51
C ARG A 41 -5.40 12.47 -11.22
N SER A 42 -6.07 12.46 -12.37
CA SER A 42 -6.49 13.66 -13.15
C SER A 42 -5.51 14.84 -13.13
N GLY A 43 -4.37 14.69 -13.81
CA GLY A 43 -3.34 15.75 -13.96
C GLY A 43 -2.28 15.80 -12.86
N GLU A 44 -2.47 15.04 -11.78
CA GLU A 44 -1.49 14.82 -10.72
C GLU A 44 -1.40 13.33 -10.39
N ASP A 45 -0.40 12.93 -9.60
CA ASP A 45 -0.30 11.60 -9.03
C ASP A 45 -0.39 11.68 -7.52
N ARG A 46 -1.20 10.81 -6.91
CA ARG A 46 -1.21 10.58 -5.47
C ARG A 46 -0.03 9.69 -5.09
N VAL A 47 0.72 10.10 -4.08
CA VAL A 47 1.84 9.32 -3.54
C VAL A 47 1.33 8.44 -2.41
N CYS A 48 1.65 7.15 -2.50
CA CYS A 48 1.32 6.14 -1.52
C CYS A 48 2.47 5.16 -1.35
N ALA A 49 2.39 4.32 -0.34
CA ALA A 49 3.28 3.19 -0.14
C ALA A 49 2.68 1.88 -0.69
N ILE A 50 3.55 0.95 -1.06
CA ILE A 50 3.15 -0.44 -1.32
C ILE A 50 2.90 -1.16 0.00
N GLY A 51 1.70 -1.69 0.16
CA GLY A 51 1.31 -2.47 1.34
C GLY A 51 1.84 -3.89 1.32
N GLY A 52 1.94 -4.49 0.14
CA GLY A 52 2.46 -5.83 -0.01
C GLY A 52 2.27 -6.35 -1.41
N PHE A 53 2.69 -7.59 -1.59
CA PHE A 53 2.67 -8.33 -2.82
C PHE A 53 1.84 -9.59 -2.63
N LEU A 54 0.91 -9.80 -3.55
CA LEU A 54 0.03 -10.94 -3.61
C LEU A 54 0.33 -11.72 -4.88
N ARG A 55 0.06 -13.02 -4.87
CA ARG A 55 0.15 -13.88 -6.04
C ARG A 55 -1.18 -14.58 -6.22
N ASP A 56 -1.74 -14.52 -7.42
CA ASP A 56 -2.92 -15.31 -7.76
C ASP A 56 -2.54 -16.73 -8.21
N SER A 57 -3.55 -17.57 -8.48
CA SER A 57 -3.36 -18.97 -8.87
C SER A 57 -2.66 -19.15 -10.23
N SER A 58 -2.63 -18.11 -11.08
CA SER A 58 -1.89 -18.13 -12.35
C SER A 58 -0.39 -17.83 -12.17
N GLY A 59 0.01 -17.39 -10.97
CA GLY A 59 1.36 -16.95 -10.69
C GLY A 59 1.61 -15.46 -10.95
N GLN A 60 0.59 -14.71 -11.40
CA GLN A 60 0.68 -13.26 -11.57
C GLN A 60 0.86 -12.60 -10.20
N VAL A 61 1.84 -11.69 -10.12
CA VAL A 61 2.11 -10.90 -8.92
C VAL A 61 1.38 -9.58 -8.99
N TRP A 62 0.74 -9.24 -7.89
CA TRP A 62 -0.03 -8.03 -7.68
C TRP A 62 0.62 -7.25 -6.54
N ALA A 63 0.63 -5.92 -6.62
CA ALA A 63 0.91 -5.10 -5.46
C ALA A 63 -0.41 -4.50 -4.93
N VAL A 64 -0.55 -4.49 -3.62
CA VAL A 64 -1.68 -3.86 -2.92
C VAL A 64 -1.20 -2.56 -2.27
N SER A 65 -2.05 -1.54 -2.23
CA SER A 65 -1.78 -0.27 -1.55
C SER A 65 -3.00 0.17 -0.73
N GLY A 66 -2.89 1.31 -0.07
CA GLY A 66 -3.85 1.78 0.92
C GLY A 66 -5.17 2.20 0.30
N ALA A 67 -6.19 2.27 1.17
CA ALA A 67 -7.47 2.82 0.78
C ALA A 67 -7.29 4.22 0.18
N GLU A 68 -7.95 4.46 -0.95
CA GLU A 68 -7.99 5.73 -1.68
C GLU A 68 -6.74 6.08 -2.53
N CYS A 69 -5.69 5.27 -2.50
CA CYS A 69 -4.51 5.48 -3.36
C CYS A 69 -4.90 5.50 -4.84
N ALA A 70 -5.86 4.66 -5.24
CA ALA A 70 -6.61 4.81 -6.48
C ALA A 70 -8.06 4.34 -6.29
N VAL A 71 -9.00 5.05 -6.92
CA VAL A 71 -10.44 4.78 -6.83
C VAL A 71 -11.03 4.19 -8.12
N SER A 72 -10.20 4.04 -9.16
CA SER A 72 -10.60 3.50 -10.46
C SER A 72 -9.48 2.65 -11.06
N THR A 73 -9.85 1.79 -12.00
CA THR A 73 -8.92 0.97 -12.77
C THR A 73 -8.30 1.73 -13.95
N GLY A 74 -7.32 1.13 -14.62
CA GLY A 74 -6.65 1.66 -15.81
C GLY A 74 -5.48 2.61 -15.52
N GLY A 75 -5.30 3.04 -14.26
CA GLY A 75 -4.21 3.91 -13.87
C GLY A 75 -2.85 3.23 -13.94
N VAL A 76 -1.89 3.84 -14.66
CA VAL A 76 -0.49 3.37 -14.70
C VAL A 76 0.26 3.84 -13.46
N VAL A 77 0.66 2.89 -12.62
CA VAL A 77 1.39 3.14 -11.39
C VAL A 77 2.88 3.24 -11.68
N ARG A 78 3.57 4.15 -11.00
CA ARG A 78 5.01 4.38 -11.17
C ARG A 78 5.74 4.41 -9.84
N THR A 79 7.04 4.17 -9.87
CA THR A 79 7.94 4.50 -8.76
C THR A 79 8.04 6.02 -8.57
N ALA A 80 8.61 6.47 -7.46
CA ALA A 80 8.79 7.90 -7.18
C ALA A 80 9.58 8.64 -8.28
N ASP A 81 10.61 7.98 -8.84
CA ASP A 81 11.45 8.44 -9.94
C ASP A 81 10.85 8.20 -11.34
N GLY A 82 9.66 7.60 -11.42
CA GLY A 82 8.82 7.63 -12.62
C GLY A 82 8.86 6.38 -13.51
N TYR A 83 9.52 5.30 -13.09
CA TYR A 83 9.47 4.03 -13.80
C TYR A 83 8.12 3.35 -13.63
N LYS A 84 7.57 2.82 -14.73
CA LYS A 84 6.32 2.04 -14.69
C LYS A 84 6.50 0.78 -13.85
N VAL A 85 5.59 0.56 -12.89
CA VAL A 85 5.54 -0.67 -12.09
C VAL A 85 4.42 -1.61 -12.54
N GLY A 86 3.35 -1.06 -13.12
CA GLY A 86 2.18 -1.83 -13.50
C GLY A 86 0.94 -0.97 -13.72
N THR A 87 -0.23 -1.60 -13.74
CA THR A 87 -1.52 -0.94 -13.94
C THR A 87 -2.49 -1.35 -12.84
N VAL A 88 -3.29 -0.41 -12.34
CA VAL A 88 -4.42 -0.72 -11.45
C VAL A 88 -5.49 -1.47 -12.25
N GLU A 89 -5.61 -2.78 -12.07
CA GLU A 89 -6.62 -3.57 -12.79
C GLU A 89 -7.82 -3.94 -11.93
N LYS A 90 -7.67 -3.89 -10.60
CA LYS A 90 -8.78 -4.13 -9.66
C LYS A 90 -8.79 -3.09 -8.55
N VAL A 91 -9.98 -2.80 -8.07
CA VAL A 91 -10.21 -1.93 -6.92
C VAL A 91 -11.24 -2.62 -6.03
N VAL A 92 -10.87 -2.95 -4.80
CA VAL A 92 -11.73 -3.65 -3.84
C VAL A 92 -12.29 -2.65 -2.86
N ARG A 93 -13.61 -2.66 -2.65
CA ARG A 93 -14.25 -1.77 -1.69
C ARG A 93 -13.93 -2.24 -0.28
N ALA A 94 -13.19 -1.42 0.48
CA ALA A 94 -12.81 -1.72 1.85
C ALA A 94 -13.99 -1.53 2.82
N SER A 95 -14.84 -0.54 2.59
CA SER A 95 -15.96 -0.22 3.49
C SER A 95 -17.30 -0.25 2.76
N THR A 96 -18.33 -0.77 3.41
CA THR A 96 -19.71 -0.72 2.91
C THR A 96 -20.36 0.65 3.11
N THR A 97 -19.80 1.49 3.97
CA THR A 97 -20.37 2.79 4.37
C THR A 97 -19.54 4.00 3.94
N ALA A 98 -18.31 3.79 3.48
CA ALA A 98 -17.41 4.84 3.01
C ALA A 98 -16.81 4.48 1.64
N ASP A 99 -16.40 5.49 0.88
CA ASP A 99 -15.71 5.35 -0.41
C ASP A 99 -14.22 5.02 -0.22
N ALA A 100 -13.95 3.98 0.57
CA ALA A 100 -12.62 3.45 0.82
C ALA A 100 -12.36 2.29 -0.16
N PHE A 101 -11.33 2.44 -0.99
CA PHE A 101 -11.04 1.55 -2.11
C PHE A 101 -9.59 1.10 -2.07
N ILE A 102 -9.35 -0.21 -2.01
CA ILE A 102 -8.02 -0.83 -2.00
C ILE A 102 -7.63 -1.17 -3.44
N PRO A 103 -6.66 -0.47 -4.04
CA PRO A 103 -6.23 -0.76 -5.40
C PRO A 103 -5.29 -1.98 -5.43
N LEU A 104 -5.47 -2.82 -6.45
CA LEU A 104 -4.53 -3.86 -6.82
C LEU A 104 -3.87 -3.52 -8.15
N VAL A 105 -2.55 -3.44 -8.11
CA VAL A 105 -1.68 -3.15 -9.26
C VAL A 105 -1.18 -4.47 -9.81
N LYS A 106 -1.55 -4.82 -11.04
CA LYS A 106 -0.92 -5.94 -11.73
C LYS A 106 0.49 -5.52 -12.10
N LEU A 107 1.49 -6.20 -11.54
CA LEU A 107 2.89 -5.84 -11.77
C LEU A 107 3.36 -6.28 -13.15
N ASP A 108 4.15 -5.41 -13.78
CA ASP A 108 4.88 -5.76 -14.99
C ASP A 108 5.94 -6.85 -14.67
N PRO A 109 6.26 -7.77 -15.60
CA PRO A 109 7.16 -8.90 -15.34
C PRO A 109 8.59 -8.51 -14.87
N ALA A 110 9.05 -7.32 -15.25
CA ALA A 110 10.33 -6.74 -14.88
C ALA A 110 10.38 -6.21 -13.44
N VAL A 111 9.25 -6.17 -12.72
CA VAL A 111 9.17 -5.71 -11.33
C VAL A 111 9.23 -6.92 -10.39
N LYS A 112 10.12 -6.85 -9.41
CA LYS A 112 10.25 -7.85 -8.34
C LYS A 112 9.90 -7.20 -7.01
N GLY A 113 8.76 -7.62 -6.46
CA GLY A 113 8.33 -7.26 -5.12
C GLY A 113 8.98 -8.13 -4.05
N SER A 114 9.12 -7.59 -2.85
CA SER A 114 9.61 -8.29 -1.67
C SER A 114 8.93 -7.77 -0.41
N GLN A 115 8.71 -8.65 0.55
CA GLN A 115 8.07 -8.29 1.81
C GLN A 115 8.53 -9.21 2.94
N GLU A 116 8.48 -8.70 4.17
CA GLU A 116 8.78 -9.50 5.36
C GLU A 116 7.59 -10.34 5.80
N ALA A 117 6.36 -9.82 5.63
CA ALA A 117 5.15 -10.50 6.05
C ALA A 117 4.96 -11.83 5.29
N ARG A 118 4.71 -12.91 6.02
CA ARG A 118 4.54 -14.27 5.47
C ARG A 118 3.10 -14.79 5.53
N SER A 119 2.23 -14.12 6.27
CA SER A 119 0.80 -14.42 6.37
C SER A 119 -0.03 -13.14 6.51
N ILE A 120 -1.34 -13.26 6.32
CA ILE A 120 -2.31 -12.23 6.71
C ILE A 120 -3.07 -12.76 7.93
N ALA A 121 -3.12 -11.98 9.00
CA ALA A 121 -3.75 -12.38 10.24
C ALA A 121 -4.49 -11.22 10.91
N ALA A 122 -5.51 -11.55 11.70
CA ALA A 122 -6.10 -10.56 12.60
C ALA A 122 -5.06 -10.11 13.65
N PRO A 123 -5.06 -8.83 14.04
CA PRO A 123 -4.14 -8.36 15.08
C PRO A 123 -4.45 -9.04 16.42
N SER A 124 -3.39 -9.46 17.11
CA SER A 124 -3.44 -9.88 18.51
C SER A 124 -3.12 -8.71 19.44
N SER A 125 -3.35 -8.91 20.75
CA SER A 125 -2.90 -7.95 21.76
C SER A 125 -1.39 -7.72 21.68
N GLY A 126 -0.99 -6.45 21.80
CA GLY A 126 0.41 -6.05 21.79
C GLY A 126 0.79 -5.16 20.61
N ALA A 127 2.07 -4.81 20.57
CA ALA A 127 2.61 -3.83 19.65
C ALA A 127 2.50 -4.30 18.19
N VAL A 128 2.40 -3.32 17.29
CA VAL A 128 2.47 -3.49 15.84
C VAL A 128 3.48 -2.53 15.26
N THR A 129 4.02 -2.85 14.09
CA THR A 129 4.99 -2.00 13.37
C THR A 129 4.41 -1.59 12.03
N ALA A 130 4.32 -0.29 11.77
CA ALA A 130 4.05 0.24 10.44
C ALA A 130 5.39 0.45 9.72
N LEU A 131 5.59 -0.14 8.54
CA LEU A 131 6.79 0.10 7.71
C LEU A 131 6.45 1.19 6.69
N THR A 132 6.83 2.44 6.99
CA THR A 132 6.48 3.57 6.13
C THR A 132 7.65 4.04 5.28
N PRO A 133 7.40 4.78 4.18
CA PRO A 133 8.44 5.47 3.43
C PRO A 133 9.39 6.33 4.28
N HIS A 134 8.91 6.81 5.42
CA HIS A 134 9.62 7.70 6.32
C HIS A 134 10.31 6.96 7.48
N GLY A 135 10.24 5.63 7.49
CA GLY A 135 10.84 4.77 8.51
C GLY A 135 9.81 3.89 9.23
N SER A 136 10.32 2.89 9.94
CA SER A 136 9.47 2.01 10.73
C SER A 136 8.96 2.71 11.99
N VAL A 137 7.66 2.59 12.25
CA VAL A 137 6.98 3.23 13.38
C VAL A 137 6.27 2.18 14.21
N GLN A 138 6.58 2.11 15.50
CA GLN A 138 5.93 1.17 16.42
C GLN A 138 4.72 1.81 17.11
N TRP A 139 3.63 1.05 17.19
CA TRP A 139 2.40 1.40 17.87
C TRP A 139 2.08 0.38 18.97
N ALA A 140 1.30 0.78 19.97
CA ALA A 140 0.96 -0.10 21.08
C ALA A 140 0.00 -1.24 20.69
N GLY A 141 -0.70 -1.11 19.56
CA GLY A 141 -1.58 -2.13 18.99
C GLY A 141 -2.62 -1.55 18.04
N ILE A 142 -3.58 -2.37 17.60
CA ILE A 142 -4.73 -1.97 16.78
C ILE A 142 -6.03 -2.20 17.57
N SER A 143 -6.94 -1.23 17.59
CA SER A 143 -8.27 -1.36 18.18
C SER A 143 -9.33 -0.90 17.19
N ALA A 144 -10.33 -1.75 16.92
CA ALA A 144 -11.48 -1.49 16.06
C ALA A 144 -11.20 -1.06 14.60
N ASN A 145 -9.93 -1.07 14.15
CA ASN A 145 -9.36 -0.54 12.87
C ASN A 145 -8.45 0.70 13.02
N ALA A 146 -8.14 1.14 14.24
CA ALA A 146 -7.26 2.27 14.49
C ALA A 146 -5.98 1.85 15.24
N LEU A 147 -4.84 2.40 14.84
CA LEU A 147 -3.58 2.33 15.56
C LEU A 147 -3.71 3.04 16.90
N THR A 148 -3.22 2.39 17.94
CA THR A 148 -3.29 2.92 19.30
C THR A 148 -1.89 3.23 19.81
N TRP A 149 -1.75 4.38 20.47
CA TRP A 149 -0.55 4.79 21.17
C TRP A 149 -0.81 4.78 22.67
N ARG A 150 0.09 4.16 23.44
CA ARG A 150 0.03 4.09 24.91
C ARG A 150 1.34 4.46 25.59
N GLY A 151 2.34 4.92 24.81
CA GLY A 151 3.62 5.35 25.33
C GLY A 151 3.56 6.77 25.93
N PRO A 152 4.59 7.18 26.67
CA PRO A 152 4.71 8.56 27.14
C PRO A 152 4.87 9.53 25.95
N GLY A 153 4.38 10.76 26.09
CA GLY A 153 4.53 11.81 25.08
C GLY A 153 3.55 11.72 23.90
N ALA A 154 3.87 12.45 22.82
CA ALA A 154 3.03 12.51 21.64
C ALA A 154 3.05 11.18 20.87
N ALA A 155 1.89 10.81 20.32
CA ALA A 155 1.80 9.64 19.45
C ALA A 155 2.69 9.82 18.20
N PRO A 156 3.22 8.72 17.64
CA PRO A 156 3.94 8.76 16.38
C PRO A 156 3.09 9.43 15.29
N LYS A 157 3.73 10.27 14.48
CA LYS A 157 3.04 10.98 13.41
C LYS A 157 3.17 10.20 12.11
N LEU A 158 2.03 9.69 11.63
CA LEU A 158 1.90 9.30 10.22
C LEU A 158 1.77 10.57 9.39
N VAL A 159 2.49 10.61 8.28
CA VAL A 159 2.57 11.76 7.39
C VAL A 159 1.98 11.43 6.02
N ALA A 160 1.72 12.48 5.26
CA ALA A 160 1.20 12.33 3.92
C ALA A 160 2.19 11.50 3.07
N GLY A 161 1.67 10.48 2.36
CA GLY A 161 2.47 9.49 1.63
C GLY A 161 2.64 8.15 2.35
N ASP A 162 2.34 8.06 3.65
CA ASP A 162 2.34 6.79 4.39
C ASP A 162 1.09 5.93 4.11
N ALA A 163 0.08 6.48 3.43
CA ALA A 163 -1.08 5.73 3.00
C ALA A 163 -0.65 4.51 2.18
N GLY A 164 -1.13 3.34 2.58
CA GLY A 164 -0.76 2.04 2.00
C GLY A 164 0.40 1.33 2.67
N SER A 165 1.07 1.94 3.64
CA SER A 165 2.16 1.26 4.35
C SER A 165 1.68 -0.01 5.07
N PRO A 166 2.42 -1.12 5.01
CA PRO A 166 2.08 -2.33 5.75
C PRO A 166 2.16 -2.08 7.26
N VAL A 167 1.19 -2.63 7.97
CA VAL A 167 1.24 -2.81 9.41
C VAL A 167 1.45 -4.29 9.70
N THR A 168 2.52 -4.61 10.41
CA THR A 168 2.92 -5.99 10.71
C THR A 168 2.93 -6.28 12.20
N GLN A 169 2.66 -7.55 12.53
CA GLN A 169 2.75 -8.09 13.87
C GLN A 169 3.23 -9.54 13.79
N ASN A 170 4.31 -9.88 14.49
CA ASN A 170 4.84 -11.25 14.56
C ASN A 170 5.06 -11.90 13.17
N GLY A 171 5.51 -11.12 12.18
CA GLY A 171 5.73 -11.59 10.81
C GLY A 171 4.47 -11.75 9.95
N ALA A 172 3.30 -11.39 10.47
CA ALA A 172 2.04 -11.31 9.71
C ALA A 172 1.74 -9.87 9.29
N LEU A 173 1.10 -9.71 8.14
CA LEU A 173 0.43 -8.47 7.74
C LEU A 173 -0.93 -8.40 8.44
N VAL A 174 -1.12 -7.40 9.29
CA VAL A 174 -2.36 -7.20 10.06
C VAL A 174 -3.23 -6.08 9.50
N GLY A 175 -2.68 -5.29 8.59
CA GLY A 175 -3.42 -4.29 7.83
C GLY A 175 -2.54 -3.35 7.04
N LEU A 176 -3.16 -2.35 6.40
CA LEU A 176 -2.50 -1.27 5.67
C LEU A 176 -2.90 0.08 6.23
N ILE A 177 -1.99 1.04 6.31
CA ILE A 177 -2.37 2.42 6.64
C ILE A 177 -3.37 2.94 5.59
N ALA A 178 -4.52 3.46 6.02
CA ALA A 178 -5.49 4.11 5.15
C ALA A 178 -5.28 5.62 5.16
N GLN A 179 -5.67 6.27 6.25
CA GLN A 179 -5.42 7.69 6.54
C GLN A 179 -5.22 7.86 8.03
N GLN A 180 -4.42 8.84 8.45
CA GLN A 180 -4.16 9.09 9.87
C GLN A 180 -3.75 7.80 10.58
N SER A 181 -4.34 7.51 11.75
CA SER A 181 -4.18 6.25 12.48
C SER A 181 -5.10 5.11 12.00
N ASN A 182 -5.90 5.29 10.96
CA ASN A 182 -6.82 4.25 10.49
C ASN A 182 -6.10 3.20 9.64
N VAL A 183 -6.56 1.96 9.76
CA VAL A 183 -5.98 0.78 9.13
C VAL A 183 -7.05 0.05 8.34
N THR A 184 -6.72 -0.30 7.10
CA THR A 184 -7.40 -1.36 6.38
C THR A 184 -7.08 -2.69 7.05
N ASP A 185 -8.05 -3.31 7.70
CA ASP A 185 -7.83 -4.49 8.55
C ASP A 185 -7.64 -5.79 7.78
N SER A 186 -7.30 -6.85 8.52
CA SER A 186 -7.11 -8.19 7.95
C SER A 186 -8.35 -8.76 7.26
N GLY A 187 -9.56 -8.42 7.71
CA GLY A 187 -10.81 -8.89 7.09
C GLY A 187 -11.00 -8.29 5.70
N GLN A 188 -10.69 -6.99 5.56
CA GLN A 188 -10.65 -6.32 4.26
C GLN A 188 -9.52 -6.88 3.38
N MET A 189 -8.36 -7.22 3.96
CA MET A 189 -7.29 -7.92 3.22
C MET A 189 -7.69 -9.31 2.74
N GLN A 190 -8.55 -10.04 3.47
CA GLN A 190 -9.12 -11.30 2.99
C GLN A 190 -10.08 -11.09 1.82
N GLN A 191 -10.84 -9.98 1.79
CA GLN A 191 -11.67 -9.62 0.63
C GLN A 191 -10.79 -9.31 -0.60
N VAL A 192 -9.63 -8.68 -0.40
CA VAL A 192 -8.64 -8.45 -1.46
C VAL A 192 -8.15 -9.77 -2.06
N LEU A 193 -7.82 -10.76 -1.23
CA LEU A 193 -7.47 -12.10 -1.71
C LEU A 193 -8.62 -12.77 -2.47
N ALA A 194 -9.84 -12.70 -1.93
CA ALA A 194 -11.02 -13.25 -2.59
C ALA A 194 -11.26 -12.63 -3.98
N ALA A 195 -11.01 -11.33 -4.13
CA ALA A 195 -11.10 -10.63 -5.42
C ALA A 195 -10.05 -11.08 -6.44
N LEU A 196 -8.93 -11.67 -6.01
CA LEU A 196 -7.92 -12.29 -6.88
C LEU A 196 -8.28 -13.74 -7.26
N GLY A 197 -9.21 -14.37 -6.55
CA GLY A 197 -9.70 -15.72 -6.82
C GLY A 197 -9.13 -16.77 -5.86
N SER A 198 -9.66 -18.00 -5.94
CA SER A 198 -9.25 -19.11 -5.09
C SER A 198 -7.77 -19.45 -5.27
N GLY A 199 -7.05 -19.58 -4.15
CA GLY A 199 -5.61 -19.87 -4.15
C GLY A 199 -4.71 -18.63 -4.20
N ALA A 200 -5.29 -17.43 -4.20
CA ALA A 200 -4.52 -16.20 -4.00
C ALA A 200 -3.90 -16.16 -2.60
N GLN A 201 -2.65 -15.72 -2.51
CA GLN A 201 -1.87 -15.68 -1.28
C GLN A 201 -0.84 -14.55 -1.31
N LEU A 202 -0.11 -14.34 -0.21
CA LEU A 202 1.05 -13.45 -0.22
C LEU A 202 2.13 -13.99 -1.18
N ALA A 203 2.78 -13.10 -1.92
CA ALA A 203 3.91 -13.44 -2.76
C ALA A 203 5.18 -13.52 -1.90
N THR A 204 5.43 -14.69 -1.31
CA THR A 204 6.62 -14.98 -0.50
C THR A 204 7.86 -15.34 -1.30
#